data_AF-A0A2E1FSV0-F1
#
_entry.id   AF-A0A2E1FSV0-F1
#
_cell.length_a   1.000
_cell.length_b   1.000
_cell.length_c   1.000
_cell.angle_alpha   90.00
_cell.angle_beta   90.00
_cell.angle_gamma   90.00
#
_symmetry.space_group_name_H-M   'P 1'
#
loop_
_entity.id
_entity.type
_entity.pdbx_description
1 polymer ?
#
loop_
_entity_poly.entity_id
_entity_poly.type
_entity_poly.pdbx_seq_one_letter_code
_entity_poly.pdbx_strand_id
1 'polypeptide(L)' 'MLSIPVKENDNIERCLKRFKKKFDRTKKMKELRTRREFVKPSLLNREARKKAVYKNLKSVTPD' A
#
# COMPACT_ATOMS: atom_id res chain seq x y z
N MET A 1 -5.27 -12.35 -9.09
CA MET A 1 -3.99 -13.00 -9.45
C MET A 1 -3.12 -11.99 -10.18
N LEU A 2 -1.89 -11.71 -9.75
CA LEU A 2 -1.01 -10.80 -10.48
C LEU A 2 -0.34 -11.56 -11.62
N SER A 3 -0.58 -11.13 -12.86
CA SER A 3 0.14 -11.60 -14.05
C SER A 3 0.83 -10.42 -14.75
N ILE A 4 1.99 -10.67 -15.34
CA ILE A 4 2.70 -9.76 -16.23
C ILE A 4 2.97 -10.51 -17.53
N PRO A 5 2.58 -9.97 -18.69
CA PRO A 5 2.91 -10.57 -19.96
C PRO A 5 4.42 -10.48 -20.21
N VAL A 6 5.03 -11.59 -20.61
CA VAL A 6 6.46 -11.69 -20.98
C VAL A 6 6.52 -12.11 -22.46
N LYS A 7 7.34 -11.43 -23.27
CA LYS A 7 7.62 -11.82 -24.65
C LYS A 7 8.97 -12.56 -24.74
N GLU A 8 9.19 -13.31 -25.81
CA GLU A 8 10.37 -14.19 -25.99
C GLU A 8 11.74 -13.48 -25.92
N ASN A 9 11.80 -12.17 -26.23
CA ASN A 9 13.03 -11.37 -26.19
C ASN A 9 13.09 -10.37 -25.02
N ASP A 10 12.21 -10.48 -24.02
CA ASP A 10 12.25 -9.60 -22.85
C ASP A 10 13.31 -10.07 -21.83
N ASN A 11 14.15 -9.13 -21.36
CA ASN A 11 15.11 -9.42 -20.30
C ASN A 11 14.36 -9.75 -18.97
N ILE A 12 14.64 -10.93 -18.43
CA ILE A 12 14.04 -11.50 -17.21
C ILE A 12 14.08 -10.51 -16.03
N GLU A 13 15.20 -9.80 -15.84
CA GLU A 13 15.33 -8.85 -14.73
C GLU A 13 14.31 -7.71 -14.79
N ARG A 14 13.99 -7.25 -16.01
CA ARG A 14 13.03 -6.16 -16.22
C ARG A 14 11.62 -6.64 -15.88
N CYS A 15 11.28 -7.88 -16.24
CA CYS A 15 10.01 -8.51 -15.90
C CYS A 15 9.86 -8.68 -14.38
N LEU A 16 10.89 -9.15 -13.68
CA LEU A 16 10.91 -9.27 -12.22
C LEU A 16 10.73 -7.91 -11.53
N LYS A 17 11.44 -6.87 -11.99
CA LYS A 17 11.30 -5.51 -11.46
C LYS A 17 9.88 -4.97 -11.66
N ARG A 18 9.26 -5.22 -12.83
CA ARG A 18 7.86 -4.85 -13.09
C ARG A 18 6.89 -5.62 -12.17
N PHE A 19 7.14 -6.91 -11.93
CA PHE A 19 6.33 -7.72 -11.03
C PHE A 19 6.37 -7.20 -9.61
N LYS A 20 7.57 -6.94 -9.09
CA LYS A 20 7.77 -6.34 -7.77
C LYS A 20 7.03 -5.01 -7.65
N LYS A 21 7.21 -4.09 -8.61
CA LYS A 21 6.48 -2.80 -8.63
C LYS A 21 4.96 -2.99 -8.66
N LYS A 22 4.45 -3.96 -9.42
CA LYS A 22 3.01 -4.25 -9.51
C LYS A 22 2.49 -4.81 -8.17
N PHE A 23 3.22 -5.74 -7.56
CA PHE A 23 2.91 -6.30 -6.25
C PHE A 23 2.87 -5.23 -5.15
N ASP A 24 3.88 -4.37 -5.10
CA ASP A 24 3.96 -3.26 -4.14
C ASP A 24 2.83 -2.26 -4.34
N ARG A 25 2.48 -1.94 -5.60
CA ARG A 25 1.35 -1.06 -5.93
C ARG A 25 0.02 -1.64 -5.47
N THR A 26 -0.18 -2.94 -5.58
CA THR A 26 -1.39 -3.62 -5.09
C THR A 26 -1.43 -3.69 -3.55
N LYS A 27 -0.31 -3.42 -2.85
CA LYS A 27 -0.23 -3.39 -1.37
C LYS A 27 -0.74 -4.66 -0.69
N LYS A 28 -0.68 -5.81 -1.38
CA LYS A 28 -1.22 -7.09 -0.88
C LYS A 28 -0.57 -7.54 0.43
N MET A 29 0.74 -7.31 0.57
CA MET A 29 1.44 -7.62 1.82
C MET A 29 0.94 -6.76 3.00
N LYS A 30 0.59 -5.49 2.74
CA LYS A 30 0.03 -4.60 3.77
C LYS A 30 -1.35 -5.07 4.17
N GLU A 31 -2.21 -5.41 3.20
CA GLU A 31 -3.55 -5.95 3.47
C GLU A 31 -3.49 -7.23 4.30
N LEU A 32 -2.60 -8.17 3.95
CA LEU A 32 -2.41 -9.42 4.70
C LEU A 32 -2.02 -9.14 6.15
N ARG A 33 -1.05 -8.24 6.38
CA ARG A 33 -0.61 -7.85 7.72
C ARG A 33 -1.74 -7.20 8.53
N THR A 34 -2.53 -6.32 7.91
CA THR A 34 -3.66 -5.65 8.59
C THR A 34 -4.82 -6.59 8.90
N ARG A 35 -5.00 -7.66 8.11
CA ARG A 35 -6.08 -8.64 8.29
C ARG A 35 -5.69 -9.81 9.21
N ARG A 36 -4.43 -9.87 9.65
CA ARG A 36 -3.94 -10.96 10.51
C ARG A 36 -4.66 -11.00 11.86
N GLU A 37 -5.08 -9.85 12.36
CA GLU A 37 -5.73 -9.69 13.66
C GLU A 37 -7.06 -8.95 13.49
N PHE A 38 -8.04 -9.26 14.34
CA PHE A 38 -9.30 -8.52 14.38
C PHE A 38 -9.08 -7.19 15.11
N VAL A 39 -9.41 -6.08 14.43
CA VAL A 39 -9.38 -4.74 15.02
C VAL A 39 -10.81 -4.21 15.12
N LYS A 40 -11.26 -3.87 16.33
CA LYS A 40 -12.59 -3.30 16.56
C LYS A 40 -12.80 -2.03 15.70
N PRO A 41 -13.95 -1.85 15.03
CA PRO A 41 -14.22 -0.69 14.18
C PRO A 41 -14.00 0.66 14.87
N SER A 42 -14.32 0.74 16.17
CA SER A 42 -14.10 1.93 16.98
C SER A 42 -12.62 2.34 17.07
N LEU A 43 -11.69 1.37 17.08
CA LEU A 43 -10.26 1.65 17.15
C LEU A 43 -9.76 2.18 15.80
N LEU A 44 -10.16 1.56 14.70
CA LEU A 44 -9.85 2.01 13.34
C LEU A 44 -10.31 3.46 13.10
N ASN A 45 -11.55 3.78 13.49
CA ASN A 45 -12.11 5.12 13.34
C ASN A 45 -11.39 6.17 14.21
N ARG A 46 -10.87 5.77 15.36
CA ARG A 46 -10.07 6.64 16.24
C ARG A 46 -8.72 6.95 15.63
N GLU A 47 -8.02 5.95 15.09
CA GLU A 47 -6.73 6.14 14.43
C GLU A 47 -6.83 6.98 13.16
N ALA A 48 -7.88 6.76 12.36
CA ALA A 48 -8.15 7.55 11.16
C ALA A 48 -8.33 9.04 11.50
N ARG A 49 -9.12 9.36 12.55
CA ARG A 49 -9.31 10.75 13.02
C ARG A 49 -8.00 11.38 13.51
N LYS A 50 -7.22 10.67 14.34
CA LYS A 50 -5.91 11.16 14.81
C LYS A 50 -4.98 11.51 13.64
N LYS A 51 -4.92 10.62 12.64
CA LYS A 51 -4.11 10.82 11.43
C LYS A 51 -4.59 12.02 10.59
N ALA A 52 -5.91 12.20 10.48
CA ALA A 52 -6.49 13.33 9.77
C ALA A 52 -6.15 14.67 10.44
N VAL A 53 -6.30 14.75 11.77
CA VAL A 53 -5.92 15.94 12.56
C VAL A 53 -4.45 16.27 12.35
N TYR A 54 -3.55 15.29 12.45
CA TYR A 54 -2.13 15.49 12.22
C TYR A 54 -1.83 16.03 10.81
N LYS A 55 -2.47 15.47 9.77
CA LYS A 55 -2.28 15.93 8.39
C LYS A 55 -2.80 17.36 8.19
N ASN A 56 -3.97 17.67 8.75
CA ASN A 56 -4.61 18.99 8.62
C ASN A 56 -3.79 20.07 9.35
N LEU A 57 -3.29 19.76 10.56
CA LEU A 57 -2.44 20.68 11.31
C LEU A 57 -1.18 21.03 10.48
N LYS A 58 -0.51 20.03 9.92
CA LYS A 58 0.67 20.23 9.06
C LYS A 58 0.38 21.05 7.80
N SER A 59 -0.84 20.98 7.24
CA SER A 59 -1.19 21.78 6.06
C SER A 59 -1.58 23.22 6.38
N VAL A 60 -1.97 23.52 7.62
CA VAL A 60 -2.44 24.84 8.05
C VAL A 60 -1.32 25.71 8.60
N THR A 61 -0.17 25.12 8.96
CA THR A 61 1.07 25.85 9.20
C THR A 61 1.84 25.94 7.89
N PRO A 62 1.79 27.07 7.16
CA PRO A 62 2.78 27.35 6.13
C PRO A 62 4.11 27.66 6.85
N ASP A 63 5.22 27.18 6.29
CA ASP A 63 6.53 27.75 6.59
C ASP A 63 6.59 29.23 6.15
#